data_AF-I8ZVK7-F1
#
_entry.id   AF-I8ZVK7-F1
#
_cell.length_a   1.000
_cell.length_b   1.000
_cell.length_c   1.000
_cell.angle_alpha   90.00
_cell.angle_beta   90.00
_cell.angle_gamma   90.00
#
_symmetry.space_group_name_H-M   'P 1'
#
loop_
_entity.id
_entity.type
_entity.pdbx_description
1 polymer ?
#
loop_
_entity_poly.entity_id
_entity_poly.type
_entity_poly.pdbx_seq_one_letter_code
_entity_poly.pdbx_strand_id
1 'polypeptide(L)' 'MRGFGRIPARYVHGGSDSTDAVRSVETIAAGLKGKRLREPVTVLGAPDANDREACWELGATVAASLMP' A
#
# COMPACT_ATOMS: atom_id res chain seq x y z
N MET A 1 26.40 0.57 0.41
CA MET A 1 25.40 -0.52 0.47
C MET A 1 24.03 0.07 0.14
N ARG A 2 23.53 -0.08 -1.10
CA ARG A 2 22.19 0.41 -1.48
C ARG A 2 21.17 -0.65 -1.10
N GLY A 3 20.39 -0.40 -0.04
CA GLY A 3 19.52 -1.39 0.58
C GLY A 3 18.36 -1.81 -0.32
N PHE A 4 18.23 -3.13 -0.54
CA PHE A 4 16.94 -3.76 -0.80
C PHE A 4 16.07 -3.51 0.44
N GLY A 5 15.11 -2.58 0.39
CA GLY A 5 14.34 -2.24 1.60
C GLY A 5 13.18 -1.28 1.47
N ARG A 6 12.65 -1.03 0.26
CA ARG A 6 11.48 -0.16 0.09
C ARG A 6 10.33 -1.01 -0.40
N ILE A 7 9.31 -1.18 0.43
CA ILE A 7 8.09 -1.85 0.00
C ILE A 7 7.22 -0.84 -0.74
N PRO A 8 6.69 -1.20 -1.92
CA PRO A 8 5.77 -0.33 -2.64
C PRO A 8 4.52 -0.06 -1.80
N ALA A 9 3.98 1.14 -1.96
CA ALA A 9 2.62 1.47 -1.57
C ALA A 9 1.62 0.39 -2.00
N ARG A 10 0.56 0.19 -1.20
CA ARG A 10 -0.42 -0.87 -1.44
C ARG A 10 -1.82 -0.29 -1.54
N TYR A 11 -2.47 -0.64 -2.64
CA TYR A 11 -3.90 -0.49 -2.86
C TYR A 11 -4.48 -1.89 -3.03
N VAL A 12 -5.54 -2.21 -2.29
CA VAL A 12 -6.23 -3.50 -2.36
C VAL A 12 -7.70 -3.23 -2.65
N HIS A 13 -8.20 -3.86 -3.71
CA HIS A 13 -9.61 -3.78 -4.10
C HIS A 13 -10.28 -5.12 -3.83
N GLY A 14 -11.39 -5.10 -3.11
CA GLY A 14 -12.19 -6.27 -2.75
C GLY A 14 -13.63 -6.16 -3.26
N GLY A 15 -14.25 -7.31 -3.49
CA GLY A 15 -15.69 -7.38 -3.78
C GLY A 15 -16.52 -7.14 -2.52
N SER A 16 -16.37 -8.04 -1.54
CA SER A 16 -17.08 -7.99 -0.25
C SER A 16 -16.16 -7.86 0.96
N ASP A 17 -14.87 -8.16 0.79
CA ASP A 17 -13.82 -8.04 1.80
C ASP A 17 -12.44 -7.96 1.11
N SER A 18 -11.46 -7.38 1.79
CA SER A 18 -10.05 -7.28 1.38
C SER A 18 -9.07 -7.79 2.46
N THR A 19 -9.55 -8.25 3.61
CA THR A 19 -8.75 -8.58 4.80
C THR A 19 -7.67 -9.62 4.50
N ASP A 20 -8.04 -10.75 3.88
CA ASP A 20 -7.09 -11.82 3.56
C ASP A 20 -6.07 -11.39 2.49
N ALA A 21 -6.51 -10.56 1.53
CA ALA A 21 -5.62 -10.02 0.51
C ALA A 21 -4.57 -9.07 1.14
N VAL A 22 -5.00 -8.19 2.05
CA VAL A 22 -4.09 -7.32 2.81
C VAL A 22 -3.11 -8.17 3.61
N ARG A 23 -3.60 -9.15 4.38
CA ARG A 23 -2.77 -10.03 5.22
C ARG A 23 -1.73 -10.80 4.41
N SER A 24 -2.11 -11.31 3.24
CA SER A 24 -1.21 -12.06 2.36
C SER A 24 -0.06 -11.18 1.86
N VAL A 25 -0.38 -9.99 1.32
CA VAL A 25 0.64 -9.05 0.84
C VAL A 25 1.56 -8.60 1.98
N GLU A 26 1.02 -8.43 3.18
CA GLU A 26 1.80 -8.08 4.38
C GLU A 26 2.76 -9.17 4.83
N THR A 27 2.32 -10.43 4.78
CA THR A 27 3.15 -11.58 5.12
C THR A 27 4.34 -11.70 4.17
N ILE A 28 4.10 -11.57 2.86
CA ILE A 28 5.16 -11.60 1.84
C ILE A 28 6.15 -10.45 2.06
N ALA A 29 5.62 -9.25 2.25
CA ALA A 29 6.39 -8.05 2.52
C ALA A 29 7.29 -8.15 3.76
N ALA A 30 6.77 -8.70 4.86
CA ALA A 30 7.52 -8.92 6.08
C ALA A 30 8.68 -9.91 5.84
N GLY A 31 8.46 -10.98 5.07
CA GLY A 31 9.50 -11.92 4.66
C GLY A 31 10.64 -11.27 3.87
N LEU A 32 10.34 -10.22 3.11
CA LEU A 32 11.32 -9.39 2.39
C LEU A 32 12.00 -8.33 3.27
N LYS A 33 11.76 -8.35 4.59
CA LYS A 33 12.29 -7.40 5.60
C LYS A 33 11.95 -5.93 5.33
N GLY A 34 10.94 -5.65 4.52
CA GLY A 34 10.61 -4.28 4.23
C GLY A 34 9.64 -3.69 5.26
N LYS A 35 9.82 -2.41 5.57
CA LYS A 35 9.02 -1.68 6.56
C LYS A 35 7.82 -1.00 5.90
N ARG A 36 6.68 -0.98 6.60
CA ARG A 36 5.46 -0.28 6.15
C ARG A 36 5.71 1.23 6.14
N LEU A 37 5.44 1.87 5.00
CA LEU A 37 5.50 3.33 4.87
C LEU A 37 4.22 4.01 5.40
N ARG A 38 3.06 3.44 5.06
CA ARG A 38 1.73 3.83 5.57
C ARG A 38 0.76 2.64 5.48
N GLU A 39 -0.42 2.78 6.05
CA GLU A 39 -1.51 1.80 5.91
C GLU A 39 -1.89 1.58 4.43
N PRO A 40 -2.19 0.35 3.99
CA PRO A 40 -2.77 0.12 2.67
C PRO A 40 -4.08 0.90 2.49
N VAL A 41 -4.33 1.36 1.27
CA VAL A 41 -5.68 1.80 0.88
C VAL A 41 -6.49 0.55 0.53
N THR A 42 -7.64 0.38 1.16
CA THR A 42 -8.58 -0.73 0.89
C THR A 42 -9.90 -0.19 0.38
N VAL A 43 -10.36 -0.69 -0.75
CA VAL A 43 -11.62 -0.27 -1.38
C VAL A 43 -12.50 -1.48 -1.62
N LEU A 44 -13.77 -1.37 -1.25
CA LEU A 44 -14.79 -2.38 -1.53
C LEU A 44 -15.81 -1.83 -2.52
N GLY A 45 -16.23 -2.64 -3.48
CA GLY A 45 -17.20 -2.20 -4.49
C GLY A 45 -16.60 -1.18 -5.48
N ALA A 46 -17.42 -0.35 -6.12
CA ALA A 46 -16.90 0.58 -7.13
C ALA A 46 -16.12 1.74 -6.48
N PRO A 47 -14.86 2.03 -6.90
CA PRO A 47 -14.08 3.12 -6.32
C PRO A 47 -14.74 4.49 -6.52
N ASP A 48 -14.80 5.28 -5.45
CA ASP A 48 -15.37 6.63 -5.45
C ASP A 48 -14.28 7.73 -5.55
N ALA A 49 -14.67 8.99 -5.31
CA ALA A 49 -13.73 10.10 -5.32
C ALA A 49 -12.74 10.07 -4.14
N ASN A 50 -13.19 9.65 -2.96
CA ASN A 50 -12.36 9.54 -1.76
C ASN A 50 -11.30 8.44 -1.94
N ASP A 51 -11.66 7.34 -2.61
CA ASP A 51 -10.74 6.26 -2.91
C ASP A 51 -9.59 6.71 -3.83
N ARG A 52 -9.93 7.55 -4.82
CA ARG A 52 -8.94 8.14 -5.72
C ARG A 52 -8.03 9.14 -5.01
N GLU A 53 -8.59 9.96 -4.14
CA GLU A 53 -7.83 10.88 -3.30
C GLU A 53 -6.89 10.12 -2.36
N ALA A 54 -7.37 9.06 -1.70
CA ALA A 54 -6.54 8.20 -0.86
C ALA A 54 -5.38 7.55 -1.63
N CYS A 55 -5.62 7.14 -2.88
CA CYS A 55 -4.57 6.65 -3.78
C CYS A 55 -3.58 7.74 -4.20
N TRP A 56 -4.06 8.97 -4.40
CA TRP A 56 -3.21 10.12 -4.70
C TRP A 56 -2.27 10.41 -3.54
N GLU A 57 -2.79 10.50 -2.32
CA GLU A 57 -2.02 10.68 -1.09
C GLU A 57 -1.03 9.54 -0.83
N LEU A 58 -1.43 8.31 -1.14
CA LEU A 58 -0.55 7.15 -1.09
C LEU A 58 0.66 7.32 -2.02
N GLY A 59 0.44 7.76 -3.26
CA GLY A 59 1.50 8.06 -4.22
C GLY A 59 2.39 9.22 -3.78
N ALA A 60 1.78 10.31 -3.30
CA ALA A 60 2.49 11.48 -2.78
C ALA A 60 3.41 11.11 -1.60
N THR A 61 2.91 10.30 -0.66
CA THR A 61 3.70 9.81 0.48
C THR A 61 4.89 8.97 0.03
N VAL A 62 4.71 8.09 -0.96
CA VAL A 62 5.82 7.32 -1.53
C VAL A 62 6.84 8.25 -2.16
N ALA A 63 6.40 9.16 -3.03
CA ALA A 63 7.29 10.09 -3.71
C ALA A 63 8.09 10.95 -2.72
N ALA A 64 7.44 11.48 -1.69
CA ALA A 64 8.09 12.23 -0.62
C ALA A 64 9.16 11.39 0.09
N SER A 65 8.91 10.10 0.32
CA SER A 65 9.92 9.22 0.91
C SER A 65 11.15 9.05 0.01
N LEU A 66 10.99 9.12 -1.32
CA LEU A 66 12.07 8.88 -2.28
C LEU A 66 13.07 10.05 -2.38
N MET A 67 12.67 11.23 -1.92
CA MET A 67 13.52 12.43 -1.94
C MET A 67 14.45 12.48 -0.72
N PRO A 68 15.70 12.96 -0.86
CA PRO A 68 16.64 13.13 0.25
C PRO A 68 16.19 14.18 1.27
#